data_AF-A0AAV7Z3P4-F1
#
_entry.id   AF-A0AAV7Z3P4-F1
#
_cell.length_a   1.000
_cell.length_b   1.000
_cell.length_c   1.000
_cell.angle_alpha   90.00
_cell.angle_beta   90.00
_cell.angle_gamma   90.00
#
_symmetry.space_group_name_H-M   'P 1'
#
loop_
_entity.id
_entity.type
_entity.pdbx_description
1 polymer ?
#
loop_
_entity_poly.entity_id
_entity_poly.type
_entity_poly.pdbx_seq_one_letter_code
_entity_poly.pdbx_strand_id
1 'polypeptide(L)'
;MLKFSVTNLAFLLIYFIFFICISCKESCQPGTYFNTKTKNCQNCTFGTYSPFDGMEFCVACPEGAYGDQVGASECTKCPPGTYNDQIGATTFHMVCKNCSAGTYAEQEGAKKCELCPQNTYQNKLGGVKCITCLDGYESSKGAVSCSSIKIKLTFFLSFMAGVTNIIVFLVILSVTVLKQRISVLTLEQQERRQQQQQDH
;
A
#
# COMPACT_ATOMS: atom_id res chain seq x y z
N MET A 1 18.97 12.76 -75.98
CA MET A 1 17.62 12.59 -75.42
C MET A 1 17.33 11.09 -75.30
N LEU A 2 17.80 10.46 -74.22
CA LEU A 2 17.57 9.04 -73.95
C LEU A 2 16.09 8.83 -73.62
N LYS A 3 15.35 8.17 -74.51
CA LYS A 3 13.95 7.76 -74.28
C LYS A 3 13.94 6.61 -73.27
N PHE A 4 13.85 6.94 -71.98
CA PHE A 4 13.54 5.97 -70.94
C PHE A 4 12.08 5.54 -71.11
N SER A 5 11.89 4.36 -71.71
CA SER A 5 10.59 3.71 -71.84
C SER A 5 10.00 3.46 -70.45
N VAL A 6 8.74 3.85 -70.26
CA VAL A 6 7.95 3.76 -69.02
C VAL A 6 7.90 2.32 -68.46
N THR A 7 8.18 1.32 -69.30
CA THR A 7 8.33 -0.10 -68.92
C THR A 7 9.48 -0.37 -67.96
N ASN A 8 10.55 0.44 -67.97
CA ASN A 8 11.74 0.24 -67.13
C ASN A 8 11.54 0.79 -65.71
N LEU A 9 10.74 1.86 -65.54
CA LEU A 9 10.42 2.42 -64.23
C LEU A 9 9.43 1.54 -63.47
N ALA A 10 8.46 0.92 -64.18
CA ALA A 10 7.55 -0.07 -63.60
C ALA A 10 8.30 -1.34 -63.16
N PHE A 11 9.27 -1.83 -63.93
CA PHE A 11 10.11 -2.96 -63.54
C PHE A 11 11.02 -2.65 -62.35
N LEU A 12 11.60 -1.44 -62.28
CA LEU A 12 12.38 -0.98 -61.13
C LEU A 12 11.52 -0.82 -59.87
N LEU A 13 10.29 -0.31 -59.99
CA LEU A 13 9.35 -0.23 -58.88
C LEU A 13 8.88 -1.61 -58.42
N ILE A 14 8.60 -2.53 -59.34
CA ILE A 14 8.25 -3.92 -59.01
C ILE A 14 9.45 -4.62 -58.36
N TYR A 15 10.67 -4.42 -58.86
CA TYR A 15 11.89 -4.97 -58.26
C TYR A 15 12.19 -4.36 -56.89
N PHE A 16 11.97 -3.05 -56.70
CA PHE A 16 12.04 -2.40 -55.39
C PHE A 16 10.96 -2.92 -54.44
N ILE A 17 9.71 -3.09 -54.88
CA ILE A 17 8.63 -3.67 -54.08
C ILE A 17 8.94 -5.14 -53.73
N PHE A 18 9.50 -5.90 -54.67
CA PHE A 18 9.92 -7.28 -54.47
C PHE A 18 11.13 -7.36 -53.52
N PHE A 19 12.13 -6.49 -53.64
CA PHE A 19 13.28 -6.39 -52.73
C PHE A 19 12.91 -5.86 -51.34
N ILE A 20 11.97 -4.92 -51.24
CA ILE A 20 11.41 -4.45 -49.97
C ILE A 20 10.62 -5.59 -49.30
N CYS A 21 10.00 -6.49 -50.07
CA CYS A 21 9.24 -7.63 -49.55
C CYS A 21 10.09 -8.88 -49.24
N ILE A 22 11.37 -8.93 -49.64
CA ILE A 22 12.29 -10.06 -49.39
C ILE A 22 12.79 -10.11 -47.92
N SER A 23 12.47 -9.12 -47.09
CA SER A 23 12.81 -9.13 -45.65
C SER A 23 11.65 -8.77 -44.73
N CYS A 24 10.42 -9.10 -45.10
CA CYS A 24 9.39 -9.31 -44.08
C CYS A 24 9.75 -10.61 -43.35
N LYS A 25 10.65 -10.54 -42.36
CA LYS A 25 10.61 -11.49 -41.23
C LYS A 25 9.14 -11.50 -40.83
N GLU A 26 8.46 -12.62 -41.03
CA GLU A 26 7.02 -12.75 -40.77
C GLU A 26 6.79 -12.35 -39.32
N SER A 27 6.43 -11.08 -39.13
CA SER A 27 6.53 -10.44 -37.84
C SER A 27 5.26 -10.80 -37.11
N CYS A 28 5.40 -11.57 -36.04
CA CYS A 28 4.27 -11.98 -35.23
C CYS A 28 3.57 -10.74 -34.68
N GLN A 29 2.27 -10.64 -34.93
CA GLN A 29 1.46 -9.50 -34.49
C GLN A 29 1.37 -9.47 -32.96
N PRO A 30 1.00 -8.32 -32.35
CA PRO A 30 0.76 -8.22 -30.92
C PRO A 30 -0.19 -9.33 -30.46
N GLY A 31 0.07 -9.86 -29.26
CA GLY A 31 -0.59 -11.06 -28.75
C GLY A 31 0.07 -12.37 -29.16
N THR A 32 1.01 -12.34 -30.10
CA THR A 32 1.75 -13.53 -30.52
C THR A 32 3.27 -13.33 -30.41
N TYR A 33 4.00 -14.43 -30.38
CA TYR A 33 5.45 -14.45 -30.38
C TYR A 33 5.99 -15.45 -31.41
N PHE A 34 7.18 -15.17 -31.96
CA PHE A 34 7.81 -16.06 -32.92
C PHE A 34 8.51 -17.23 -32.22
N ASN A 35 7.98 -18.43 -32.39
CA ASN A 35 8.60 -19.64 -31.85
C ASN A 35 9.65 -20.17 -32.84
N THR A 36 10.92 -20.02 -32.51
CA THR A 36 12.05 -20.43 -33.37
C THR A 36 12.13 -21.94 -33.62
N LYS A 37 11.54 -22.77 -32.74
CA LYS A 37 11.51 -24.23 -32.88
C LYS A 37 10.47 -24.67 -33.90
N THR A 38 9.27 -24.10 -33.84
CA THR A 38 8.16 -24.43 -34.75
C THR A 38 8.12 -23.53 -35.99
N LYS A 39 8.93 -22.47 -36.02
CA LYS A 39 9.01 -21.47 -37.09
C LYS A 39 7.66 -20.84 -37.44
N ASN A 40 6.81 -20.63 -36.44
CA ASN A 40 5.50 -20.01 -36.59
C ASN A 40 5.18 -19.08 -35.42
N CYS A 41 4.19 -18.20 -35.61
CA CYS A 41 3.66 -17.35 -34.56
C CYS A 41 2.76 -18.16 -33.62
N GLN A 42 2.98 -18.02 -32.32
CA GLN A 42 2.20 -18.67 -31.28
C GLN A 42 1.56 -17.62 -30.37
N ASN A 43 0.33 -17.88 -29.93
CA ASN A 43 -0.37 -16.99 -29.02
C ASN A 43 0.28 -16.96 -27.64
N CYS A 44 0.27 -15.79 -27.02
CA CYS A 44 0.54 -15.67 -25.59
C CYS A 44 -0.52 -16.42 -24.79
N THR A 45 -0.09 -17.14 -23.76
CA THR A 45 -1.01 -17.83 -22.85
C THR A 45 -1.49 -16.90 -21.74
N PHE A 46 -2.46 -17.34 -20.94
CA PHE A 46 -2.91 -16.62 -19.75
C PHE A 46 -1.75 -16.13 -18.89
N GLY A 47 -1.91 -14.93 -18.32
CA GLY A 47 -0.90 -14.26 -17.53
C GLY A 47 0.27 -13.69 -18.32
N THR A 48 0.26 -13.78 -19.65
CA THR A 48 1.32 -13.24 -20.51
C THR A 48 0.75 -12.44 -21.67
N TYR A 49 1.54 -11.50 -22.20
CA TYR A 49 1.15 -10.64 -23.31
C TYR A 49 2.33 -10.32 -24.23
N SER A 50 2.04 -9.86 -25.44
CA SER A 50 3.04 -9.41 -26.42
C SER A 50 2.61 -8.07 -27.01
N PRO A 51 3.22 -6.94 -26.61
CA PRO A 51 2.71 -5.61 -26.96
C PRO A 51 3.11 -5.12 -28.35
N PHE A 52 4.15 -5.70 -28.94
CA PHE A 52 4.76 -5.21 -30.17
C PHE A 52 4.88 -6.31 -31.21
N ASP A 53 4.96 -5.92 -32.47
CA ASP A 53 5.28 -6.82 -33.56
C ASP A 53 6.67 -7.46 -33.37
N GLY A 54 6.80 -8.73 -33.75
CA GLY A 54 8.09 -9.40 -33.88
C GLY A 54 8.71 -9.83 -32.56
N MET A 55 7.92 -9.84 -31.47
CA MET A 55 8.35 -10.37 -30.18
C MET A 55 8.77 -11.85 -30.31
N GLU A 56 9.87 -12.21 -29.63
CA GLU A 56 10.39 -13.58 -29.62
C GLU A 56 9.88 -14.39 -28.42
N PHE A 57 9.20 -13.75 -27.48
CA PHE A 57 8.57 -14.36 -26.31
C PHE A 57 7.44 -13.47 -25.78
N CYS A 58 6.49 -14.08 -25.05
CA CYS A 58 5.48 -13.33 -24.31
C CYS A 58 6.02 -12.89 -22.95
N VAL A 59 5.67 -11.67 -22.53
CA VAL A 59 6.08 -11.09 -21.26
C VAL A 59 4.98 -11.37 -20.22
N ALA A 60 5.35 -11.67 -18.98
CA ALA A 60 4.36 -11.84 -17.91
C ALA A 60 3.64 -10.51 -17.60
N CYS A 61 2.36 -10.58 -17.26
CA CYS A 61 1.61 -9.42 -16.80
C CYS A 61 2.23 -8.86 -15.52
N PRO A 62 2.50 -7.55 -15.45
CA PRO A 62 3.08 -6.93 -14.27
C PRO A 62 2.09 -6.91 -13.10
N GLU A 63 2.60 -6.68 -11.89
CA GLU A 63 1.78 -6.34 -10.73
C GLU A 63 0.78 -5.22 -11.07
N GLY A 64 -0.41 -5.30 -10.48
CA GLY A 64 -1.53 -4.43 -10.80
C GLY A 64 -2.32 -4.84 -12.04
N ALA A 65 -1.86 -5.82 -12.82
CA ALA A 65 -2.56 -6.30 -14.02
C ALA A 65 -2.63 -7.83 -14.08
N TYR A 66 -3.49 -8.35 -14.95
CA TYR A 66 -3.68 -9.77 -15.18
C TYR A 66 -3.97 -10.05 -16.67
N GLY A 67 -3.67 -11.26 -17.12
CA GLY A 67 -3.92 -11.71 -18.49
C GLY A 67 -4.92 -12.86 -18.49
N ASP A 68 -6.18 -12.56 -18.77
CA ASP A 68 -7.30 -13.51 -18.79
C ASP A 68 -7.66 -13.99 -20.21
N GLN A 69 -6.84 -13.65 -21.20
CA GLN A 69 -7.07 -14.00 -22.60
C GLN A 69 -5.84 -14.63 -23.24
N VAL A 70 -6.08 -15.62 -24.09
CA VAL A 70 -5.06 -16.16 -25.01
C VAL A 70 -4.86 -15.17 -26.15
N GLY A 71 -3.62 -14.90 -26.52
CA GLY A 71 -3.30 -13.95 -27.58
C GLY A 71 -3.35 -12.50 -27.11
N ALA A 72 -3.17 -12.22 -25.82
CA ALA A 72 -3.30 -10.87 -25.28
C ALA A 72 -2.14 -9.95 -25.75
N SER A 73 -2.48 -8.82 -26.35
CA SER A 73 -1.51 -7.76 -26.69
C SER A 73 -1.24 -6.80 -25.53
N GLU A 74 -2.08 -6.82 -24.50
CA GLU A 74 -1.94 -6.05 -23.27
C GLU A 74 -2.57 -6.82 -22.11
N CYS A 75 -2.17 -6.48 -20.88
CA CYS A 75 -2.78 -7.04 -19.68
C CYS A 75 -3.89 -6.13 -19.16
N THR A 76 -4.96 -6.74 -18.67
CA THR A 76 -6.08 -6.04 -18.05
C THR A 76 -5.66 -5.53 -16.67
N LYS A 77 -5.83 -4.24 -16.40
CA LYS A 77 -5.50 -3.64 -15.10
C LYS A 77 -6.56 -3.99 -14.07
N CYS A 78 -6.13 -4.15 -12.81
CA CYS A 78 -7.06 -4.24 -11.70
C CYS A 78 -7.84 -2.93 -11.55
N PRO A 79 -9.17 -2.98 -11.35
CA PRO A 79 -10.00 -1.80 -11.22
C PRO A 79 -9.69 -1.02 -9.94
N PRO A 80 -10.11 0.26 -9.85
CA PRO A 80 -9.95 1.04 -8.64
C PRO A 80 -10.58 0.35 -7.42
N GLY A 81 -9.99 0.57 -6.26
CA GLY A 81 -10.38 -0.11 -5.02
C GLY A 81 -9.84 -1.55 -4.89
N THR A 82 -9.13 -2.06 -5.90
CA THR A 82 -8.47 -3.36 -5.88
C THR A 82 -6.99 -3.25 -6.20
N TYR A 83 -6.22 -4.29 -5.87
CA TYR A 83 -4.81 -4.36 -6.18
C TYR A 83 -4.37 -5.77 -6.56
N ASN A 84 -3.26 -5.89 -7.29
CA ASN A 84 -2.60 -7.16 -7.54
C ASN A 84 -1.10 -7.05 -7.25
N ASP A 85 -0.59 -7.91 -6.37
CA ASP A 85 0.81 -8.03 -5.97
C ASP A 85 1.55 -9.20 -6.65
N GLN A 86 0.93 -9.86 -7.64
CA GLN A 86 1.47 -11.01 -8.35
C GLN A 86 1.80 -10.69 -9.81
N ILE A 87 2.98 -11.12 -10.25
CA ILE A 87 3.39 -11.13 -11.66
C ILE A 87 2.82 -12.38 -12.34
N GLY A 88 2.38 -12.26 -13.60
CA GLY A 88 1.89 -13.39 -14.40
C GLY A 88 0.49 -13.84 -14.02
N ALA A 89 -0.30 -12.97 -13.40
CA ALA A 89 -1.62 -13.30 -12.91
C ALA A 89 -2.62 -13.59 -14.04
N THR A 90 -3.47 -14.61 -13.85
CA THR A 90 -4.25 -15.21 -14.95
C THR A 90 -5.76 -14.97 -14.92
N THR A 91 -6.36 -14.60 -13.78
CA THR A 91 -7.82 -14.42 -13.67
C THR A 91 -8.19 -13.31 -12.68
N PHE A 92 -9.27 -12.57 -12.95
CA PHE A 92 -9.69 -11.42 -12.12
C PHE A 92 -9.91 -11.76 -10.64
N HIS A 93 -10.75 -12.77 -10.35
CA HIS A 93 -11.30 -13.03 -9.00
C HIS A 93 -10.27 -13.52 -7.98
N MET A 94 -9.18 -14.15 -8.43
CA MET A 94 -8.10 -14.61 -7.53
C MET A 94 -6.99 -13.58 -7.35
N VAL A 95 -7.00 -12.51 -8.16
CA VAL A 95 -5.83 -11.67 -8.38
C VAL A 95 -6.06 -10.23 -7.94
N CYS A 96 -7.16 -9.61 -8.37
CA CYS A 96 -7.49 -8.25 -7.96
C CYS A 96 -8.14 -8.26 -6.59
N LYS A 97 -7.33 -8.17 -5.55
CA LYS A 97 -7.71 -8.19 -4.14
C LYS A 97 -8.33 -6.85 -3.76
N ASN A 98 -9.47 -6.87 -3.07
CA ASN A 98 -10.08 -5.66 -2.54
C ASN A 98 -9.19 -4.98 -1.50
N CYS A 99 -9.12 -3.64 -1.53
CA CYS A 99 -8.53 -2.88 -0.45
C CYS A 99 -9.29 -3.07 0.85
N SER A 100 -8.57 -3.33 1.94
CA SER A 100 -9.16 -3.46 3.27
C SER A 100 -9.64 -2.11 3.79
N ALA A 101 -10.55 -2.11 4.75
CA ALA A 101 -10.94 -0.88 5.44
C ALA A 101 -9.70 -0.18 6.02
N GLY A 102 -9.69 1.15 5.94
CA GLY A 102 -8.53 2.00 6.27
C GLY A 102 -7.55 2.18 5.12
N THR A 103 -7.74 1.49 3.99
CA THR A 103 -6.91 1.62 2.79
C THR A 103 -7.73 1.96 1.55
N TYR A 104 -7.06 2.44 0.51
CA TYR A 104 -7.68 2.78 -0.77
C TYR A 104 -6.75 2.54 -1.97
N ALA A 105 -7.33 2.47 -3.16
CA ALA A 105 -6.64 2.50 -4.44
C ALA A 105 -7.44 3.35 -5.44
N GLU A 106 -6.99 4.57 -5.73
CA GLU A 106 -7.76 5.52 -6.56
C GLU A 106 -7.67 5.20 -8.06
N GLN A 107 -6.52 4.69 -8.50
CA GLN A 107 -6.25 4.40 -9.90
C GLN A 107 -6.30 2.90 -10.19
N GLU A 108 -6.61 2.57 -11.44
CA GLU A 108 -6.43 1.23 -11.96
C GLU A 108 -4.96 0.81 -11.93
N GLY A 109 -4.72 -0.50 -11.89
CA GLY A 109 -3.36 -1.02 -11.95
C GLY A 109 -2.61 -0.93 -10.62
N ALA A 110 -3.32 -0.77 -9.50
CA ALA A 110 -2.68 -0.67 -8.21
C ALA A 110 -1.96 -1.97 -7.84
N LYS A 111 -0.71 -1.85 -7.40
CA LYS A 111 0.12 -2.98 -6.95
C LYS A 111 -0.10 -3.32 -5.47
N LYS A 112 -0.60 -2.34 -4.72
CA LYS A 112 -0.96 -2.40 -3.30
C LYS A 112 -1.99 -1.33 -3.00
N CYS A 113 -2.72 -1.49 -1.90
CA CYS A 113 -3.56 -0.43 -1.36
C CYS A 113 -2.73 0.54 -0.51
N GLU A 114 -3.08 1.82 -0.58
CA GLU A 114 -2.49 2.87 0.23
C GLU A 114 -3.31 3.09 1.49
N LEU A 115 -2.65 3.38 2.61
CA LEU A 115 -3.36 3.77 3.83
C LEU A 115 -4.00 5.13 3.65
N CYS A 116 -5.23 5.29 4.17
CA CYS A 116 -5.85 6.59 4.23
C CYS A 116 -4.97 7.58 5.00
N PRO A 117 -4.68 8.78 4.45
CA PRO A 117 -3.90 9.78 5.15
C PRO A 117 -4.60 10.27 6.43
N GLN A 118 -3.85 10.96 7.28
CA GLN A 118 -4.41 11.54 8.51
C GLN A 118 -5.59 12.47 8.19
N ASN A 119 -6.57 12.53 9.10
CA ASN A 119 -7.84 13.25 8.93
C ASN A 119 -8.74 12.71 7.81
N THR A 120 -8.44 11.52 7.30
CA THR A 120 -9.31 10.77 6.40
C THR A 120 -9.48 9.33 6.89
N TYR A 121 -10.52 8.65 6.41
CA TYR A 121 -10.82 7.28 6.79
C TYR A 121 -11.47 6.51 5.64
N GLN A 122 -11.48 5.18 5.74
CA GLN A 122 -12.25 4.32 4.84
C GLN A 122 -12.85 3.17 5.64
N ASN A 123 -14.18 3.06 5.64
CA ASN A 123 -14.89 2.06 6.43
C ASN A 123 -15.39 0.86 5.60
N LYS A 124 -15.21 0.89 4.28
CA LYS A 124 -15.64 -0.17 3.37
C LYS A 124 -14.44 -0.94 2.80
N LEU A 125 -14.69 -2.19 2.44
CA LEU A 125 -13.82 -2.95 1.55
C LEU A 125 -13.90 -2.37 0.14
N GLY A 126 -12.81 -2.46 -0.61
CA GLY A 126 -12.75 -1.96 -1.99
C GLY A 126 -12.72 -0.43 -2.07
N GLY A 127 -12.13 0.24 -1.08
CA GLY A 127 -12.09 1.71 -1.04
C GLY A 127 -11.36 2.30 -2.25
N VAL A 128 -12.05 3.10 -3.07
CA VAL A 128 -11.41 3.84 -4.17
C VAL A 128 -10.74 5.11 -3.66
N LYS A 129 -11.32 5.74 -2.64
CA LYS A 129 -10.85 7.01 -2.09
C LYS A 129 -11.13 7.07 -0.59
N CYS A 130 -10.39 7.89 0.13
CA CYS A 130 -10.64 8.13 1.55
C CYS A 130 -11.67 9.25 1.76
N ILE A 131 -12.43 9.12 2.84
CA ILE A 131 -13.46 10.06 3.27
C ILE A 131 -12.83 11.00 4.28
N THR A 132 -12.96 12.31 4.09
CA THR A 132 -12.43 13.31 5.02
C THR A 132 -13.26 13.38 6.30
N CYS A 133 -12.61 13.56 7.44
CA CYS A 133 -13.29 13.81 8.70
C CYS A 133 -13.97 15.19 8.70
N LEU A 134 -15.11 15.28 9.38
CA LEU A 134 -15.79 16.56 9.65
C LEU A 134 -15.02 17.38 10.69
N ASP A 135 -15.29 18.69 10.70
CA ASP A 135 -14.71 19.59 11.70
C ASP A 135 -15.00 19.13 13.13
N GLY A 136 -13.98 19.19 13.99
CA GLY A 136 -14.05 18.68 15.36
C GLY A 136 -13.83 17.17 15.49
N TYR A 137 -13.58 16.47 14.38
CA TYR A 137 -13.17 15.08 14.33
C TYR A 137 -11.79 14.94 13.67
N GLU A 138 -11.04 13.94 14.11
CA GLU A 138 -9.73 13.59 13.55
C GLU A 138 -9.60 12.07 13.39
N SER A 139 -8.67 11.64 12.55
CA SER A 139 -8.35 10.23 12.38
C SER A 139 -6.85 10.05 12.16
N SER A 140 -6.29 8.94 12.64
CA SER A 140 -4.92 8.55 12.34
C SER A 140 -4.80 8.00 10.91
N LYS A 141 -3.57 7.91 10.40
CA LYS A 141 -3.30 7.22 9.14
C LYS A 141 -3.85 5.78 9.21
N GLY A 142 -4.55 5.34 8.16
CA GLY A 142 -5.14 4.01 8.09
C GLY A 142 -6.42 3.81 8.91
N ALA A 143 -7.06 4.88 9.38
CA ALA A 143 -8.26 4.76 10.20
C ALA A 143 -9.49 4.30 9.41
N VAL A 144 -10.37 3.58 10.10
CA VAL A 144 -11.67 3.14 9.58
C VAL A 144 -12.84 4.05 10.01
N SER A 145 -12.57 5.02 10.88
CA SER A 145 -13.54 5.99 11.37
C SER A 145 -12.84 7.23 11.91
N CYS A 146 -13.58 8.34 12.03
CA CYS A 146 -13.11 9.54 12.71
C CYS A 146 -13.50 9.52 14.19
N SER A 147 -12.68 10.13 15.03
CA SER A 147 -12.90 10.29 16.47
C SER A 147 -12.99 11.77 16.84
N SER A 148 -13.86 12.12 17.78
CA SER A 148 -13.99 13.52 18.20
C SER A 148 -12.73 13.99 18.94
N ILE A 149 -12.19 15.13 18.52
CA ILE A 149 -11.01 15.76 19.14
C ILE A 149 -11.29 16.05 20.63
N LYS A 150 -12.54 16.40 20.96
CA LYS A 150 -12.97 16.66 22.34
C LYS A 150 -12.81 15.43 23.24
N ILE A 151 -13.11 14.23 22.71
CA ILE A 151 -12.99 12.98 23.46
C ILE A 151 -11.53 12.71 23.83
N LYS A 152 -10.61 12.94 22.88
CA LYS A 152 -9.17 12.74 23.10
C LYS A 152 -8.62 13.69 24.16
N LEU A 153 -9.06 14.96 24.14
CA LEU A 153 -8.71 15.93 25.18
C LEU A 153 -9.28 15.54 26.55
N THR A 154 -10.54 15.11 26.63
CA THR A 154 -11.13 14.66 27.91
C THR A 154 -10.48 13.40 28.47
N PHE A 155 -10.05 12.47 27.62
CA PHE A 155 -9.31 11.27 28.04
C PHE A 155 -7.93 11.65 28.59
N PHE A 156 -7.23 12.55 27.89
CA PHE A 156 -5.94 13.05 28.34
C PHE A 156 -6.05 13.77 29.68
N LEU A 157 -7.02 14.67 29.83
CA LEU A 157 -7.26 15.37 31.10
C LEU A 157 -7.65 14.42 32.23
N SER A 158 -8.52 13.43 31.95
CA SER A 158 -8.89 12.39 32.92
C SER A 158 -7.68 11.55 33.36
N PHE A 159 -6.81 11.19 32.43
CA PHE A 159 -5.58 10.46 32.72
C PHE A 159 -4.64 11.28 33.60
N MET A 160 -4.40 12.55 33.27
CA MET A 160 -3.55 13.44 34.06
C MET A 160 -4.13 13.69 35.46
N ALA A 161 -5.44 13.87 35.58
CA ALA A 161 -6.11 13.99 36.89
C ALA A 161 -5.91 12.72 37.74
N GLY A 162 -6.00 11.53 37.13
CA GLY A 162 -5.68 10.26 37.78
C GLY A 162 -4.24 10.21 38.31
N VAL A 163 -3.26 10.59 37.48
CA VAL A 163 -1.84 10.65 37.89
C VAL A 163 -1.63 11.64 39.03
N THR A 164 -2.25 12.81 38.99
CA THR A 164 -2.13 13.79 40.09
C THR A 164 -2.70 13.25 41.40
N ASN A 165 -3.83 12.56 41.38
CA ASN A 165 -4.41 11.95 42.57
C ASN A 165 -3.51 10.85 43.15
N ILE A 166 -2.89 10.02 42.29
CA ILE A 166 -1.93 9.00 42.72
C ILE A 166 -0.71 9.64 43.37
N ILE A 167 -0.14 10.69 42.76
CA ILE A 167 1.01 11.41 43.31
C ILE A 167 0.65 12.02 44.68
N VAL A 168 -0.49 12.69 44.79
CA VAL A 168 -0.96 13.28 46.05
C VAL A 168 -1.09 12.20 47.13
N PHE A 169 -1.65 11.04 46.79
CA PHE A 169 -1.77 9.91 47.73
C PHE A 169 -0.39 9.40 48.20
N LEU A 170 0.57 9.25 47.28
CA LEU A 170 1.94 8.84 47.63
C LEU A 170 2.64 9.88 48.52
N VAL A 171 2.44 11.17 48.27
CA VAL A 171 2.97 12.26 49.11
C VAL A 171 2.34 12.20 50.50
N ILE A 172 1.02 12.04 50.61
CA ILE A 172 0.34 11.91 51.90
C ILE A 172 0.88 10.69 52.66
N LEU A 173 1.00 9.53 52.01
CA LEU A 173 1.56 8.32 52.63
C LEU A 173 3.00 8.52 53.11
N SER A 174 3.85 9.17 52.32
CA SER A 174 5.23 9.45 52.73
C SER A 174 5.30 10.40 53.92
N VAL A 175 4.46 11.44 53.97
CA VAL A 175 4.37 12.38 55.10
C VAL A 175 3.80 11.69 56.34
N THR A 176 2.81 10.81 56.22
CA THR A 176 2.26 10.08 57.37
C THR A 176 3.29 9.10 57.93
N VAL A 177 4.02 8.38 57.07
CA VAL A 177 5.14 7.52 57.49
C VAL A 177 6.25 8.33 58.15
N LEU A 178 6.59 9.51 57.60
CA LEU A 178 7.58 10.40 58.19
C LEU A 178 7.14 10.91 59.56
N LYS A 179 5.87 11.34 59.70
CA LYS A 179 5.29 11.74 60.99
C LYS A 179 5.32 10.61 62.01
N GLN A 180 4.95 9.39 61.61
CA GLN A 180 5.03 8.22 62.49
C GLN A 180 6.47 7.97 62.96
N ARG A 181 7.46 8.01 62.06
CA ARG A 181 8.88 7.86 62.42
C ARG A 181 9.35 8.95 63.38
N ILE A 182 8.98 10.21 63.13
CA ILE A 182 9.32 11.33 64.02
C ILE A 182 8.69 11.13 65.41
N SER A 183 7.40 10.76 65.48
CA SER A 183 6.73 10.51 66.75
C SER A 183 7.40 9.41 67.58
N VAL A 184 7.78 8.28 66.94
CA VAL A 184 8.53 7.20 67.61
C VAL A 184 9.88 7.70 68.14
N LEU A 185 10.65 8.43 67.32
CA LEU A 185 11.92 9.03 67.74
C LEU A 185 11.75 10.00 68.92
N THR A 186 10.68 10.80 68.94
CA THR A 186 10.41 11.73 70.05
C THR A 186 10.06 11.00 71.35
N LEU A 187 9.32 9.89 71.27
CA LEU A 187 9.02 9.04 72.43
C LEU A 187 10.30 8.40 72.98
N GLU A 188 11.14 7.82 72.13
CA GLU A 188 12.42 7.26 72.55
C GLU A 188 13.34 8.33 73.21
N GLN A 189 13.32 9.57 72.72
CA GLN A 189 14.05 10.68 73.36
C GLN A 189 13.44 11.13 74.69
N GLN A 190 12.13 11.01 74.89
CA GLN A 190 11.50 11.29 76.17
C GLN A 190 11.86 10.22 77.20
N GLU A 191 11.80 8.94 76.84
CA GLU A 191 12.19 7.83 77.72
C GLU A 191 13.65 7.92 78.16
N ARG A 192 14.58 8.18 77.22
CA ARG A 192 16.01 8.39 77.54
C ARG A 192 16.24 9.54 78.52
N ARG A 193 15.48 10.64 78.40
CA ARG A 193 15.57 11.79 79.34
C ARG A 193 15.02 11.45 80.73
N GLN A 194 13.96 10.65 80.81
CA GLN A 194 13.41 10.19 82.09
C GLN A 194 14.38 9.26 82.83
N GLN A 195 15.07 8.36 82.11
CA GLN A 195 16.10 7.49 82.69
C GLN A 195 17.29 8.30 83.26
N GLN A 196 17.78 9.31 82.53
CA GLN A 196 18.86 10.18 83.01
C GLN A 196 18.50 10.98 84.28
N GLN A 197 17.22 11.27 84.52
CA GLN A 197 16.78 11.96 85.73
C GLN A 197 16.69 11.04 86.96
N GLN A 198 16.64 9.72 86.78
CA GLN A 198 16.58 8.74 87.88
C GLN A 198 17.96 8.31 88.38
N ASP A 199 19.01 8.49 87.57
CA ASP A 199 20.40 8.13 87.91
C ASP A 199 21.18 9.24 88.63
N HIS A 200 20.53 10.36 89.00
CA HIS A 200 21.11 11.50 89.72
C HIS A 200 20.51 11.66 91.11
#